data_AF-A0A1A8LYG7-F1
#
_entry.id   AF-A0A1A8LYG7-F1
#
_cell.length_a   1.000
_cell.length_b   1.000
_cell.length_c   1.000
_cell.angle_alpha   90.00
_cell.angle_beta   90.00
_cell.angle_gamma   90.00
#
_symmetry.space_group_name_H-M   'P 1'
#
loop_
_entity.id
_entity.type
_entity.pdbx_description
1 polymer ?
#
loop_
_entity_poly.entity_id
_entity_poly.type
_entity_poly.pdbx_seq_one_letter_code
_entity_poly.pdbx_strand_id
1 'polypeptide(L)'
;AAWIDKCRPDILISESTYATTIRDSKRCRERDFLKKVHESIERGGKVLIPVFALGRAQELCILLETFWERMNLKAPIYFSTGLTEKANHYYKLFITWTNQKIRKTFVQRNMFEFKHIKAFDRSYADNPGPMVVFATPGMLHAGQSLQIFKKWAGNEKNMVIMPGYCVQGTIGHKILNGQRKLEMEGRATLDVKLQVEYMSFSAHADAKGIMQLIRMAEPRNMLLVHGEAAKMEFLKGKIEQEFSIDCYMPANGETAMVTTNPSVPVDMSLNLLKREMALGGPLPDPKKPRTMHGTLIMKENSLKLVSSEQALKELGLNEHQLRFTCRVQLQDPHSDPDTLHRVYTHLKSVLKGYTIQHLPDGTVMVESIVIKVSSSAEDVNAKVLLLSWSYQDEDLGSFLSSLLKKGLPPGLC
;
A
#
# COMPACT_ATOMS: atom_id res chain seq x y z
N ALA A 1 -4.45 -17.43 9.91
CA ALA A 1 -4.85 -16.87 8.61
C ALA A 1 -4.13 -15.54 8.47
N ALA A 2 -3.65 -15.21 7.28
CA ALA A 2 -3.23 -13.83 7.02
C ALA A 2 -4.47 -12.94 7.06
N TRP A 3 -4.36 -11.77 7.66
CA TRP A 3 -5.41 -10.76 7.69
C TRP A 3 -4.80 -9.47 7.15
N ILE A 4 -5.52 -8.82 6.24
CA ILE A 4 -5.14 -7.55 5.65
C ILE A 4 -6.36 -6.66 5.67
N ASP A 5 -6.19 -5.44 6.18
CA ASP A 5 -7.18 -4.40 6.02
C ASP A 5 -7.20 -3.93 4.56
N LYS A 6 -8.36 -3.49 4.07
CA LYS A 6 -8.52 -3.02 2.68
C LYS A 6 -7.90 -1.63 2.51
N CYS A 7 -6.58 -1.54 2.65
CA CYS A 7 -5.83 -0.30 2.70
C CYS A 7 -5.57 0.33 1.33
N ARG A 8 -5.87 -0.36 0.21
CA ARG A 8 -5.63 0.12 -1.16
C ARG A 8 -4.23 0.73 -1.34
N PRO A 9 -3.17 -0.03 -1.02
CA PRO A 9 -1.83 0.53 -0.95
C PRO A 9 -1.35 0.99 -2.33
N ASP A 10 -0.54 2.04 -2.38
CA ASP A 10 0.07 2.47 -3.64
C ASP A 10 1.04 1.41 -4.20
N ILE A 11 1.68 0.64 -3.32
CA ILE A 11 2.58 -0.46 -3.68
C ILE A 11 2.36 -1.67 -2.78
N LEU A 12 2.27 -2.86 -3.36
CA LEU A 12 2.29 -4.13 -2.65
C LEU A 12 3.51 -4.94 -3.06
N ILE A 13 4.40 -5.20 -2.11
CA ILE A 13 5.61 -6.02 -2.29
C ILE A 13 5.30 -7.44 -1.81
N SER A 14 5.51 -8.45 -2.66
CA SER A 14 5.16 -9.84 -2.33
C SER A 14 6.27 -10.82 -2.72
N GLU A 15 6.52 -11.81 -1.86
CA GLU A 15 7.33 -12.97 -2.23
C GLU A 15 6.65 -13.78 -3.36
N SER A 16 7.44 -14.44 -4.19
CA SER A 16 6.94 -15.14 -5.39
C SER A 16 7.48 -16.57 -5.53
N THR A 17 7.86 -17.19 -4.41
CA THR A 17 8.47 -18.53 -4.34
C THR A 17 7.71 -19.61 -5.12
N TYR A 18 6.36 -19.57 -5.11
CA TYR A 18 5.50 -20.53 -5.83
C TYR A 18 4.61 -19.84 -6.88
N ALA A 19 5.18 -18.88 -7.60
CA ALA A 19 4.50 -18.06 -8.60
C ALA A 19 3.69 -18.83 -9.68
N THR A 20 4.12 -20.03 -10.05
CA THR A 20 3.46 -20.87 -11.07
C THR A 20 2.71 -22.07 -10.47
N THR A 21 2.82 -22.30 -9.17
CA THR A 21 2.27 -23.49 -8.53
C THR A 21 0.91 -23.19 -7.89
N ILE A 22 -0.08 -24.02 -8.20
CA ILE A 22 -1.36 -24.04 -7.49
C ILE A 22 -1.34 -25.26 -6.58
N ARG A 23 -1.54 -25.06 -5.28
CA ARG A 23 -1.50 -26.17 -4.32
C ARG A 23 -2.87 -26.82 -4.18
N ASP A 24 -2.86 -28.13 -4.01
CA ASP A 24 -4.03 -28.88 -3.58
C ASP A 24 -4.50 -28.44 -2.20
N SER A 25 -5.78 -28.73 -1.94
CA SER A 25 -6.38 -28.50 -0.64
C SER A 25 -5.52 -29.12 0.47
N LYS A 26 -5.43 -28.40 1.59
CA LYS A 26 -4.67 -28.86 2.77
C LYS A 26 -5.09 -30.28 3.19
N ARG A 27 -6.39 -30.57 3.19
CA ARG A 27 -6.94 -31.88 3.57
C ARG A 27 -6.46 -33.01 2.65
N CYS A 28 -6.40 -32.77 1.34
CA CYS A 28 -5.91 -33.78 0.40
C CYS A 28 -4.42 -34.08 0.62
N ARG A 29 -3.60 -33.04 0.84
CA ARG A 29 -2.17 -33.18 1.11
C ARG A 29 -1.88 -33.90 2.43
N GLU A 30 -2.60 -33.55 3.49
CA GLU A 30 -2.48 -34.23 4.79
C GLU A 30 -2.85 -35.71 4.67
N ARG A 31 -3.93 -36.03 3.95
CA ARG A 31 -4.33 -37.42 3.70
C ARG A 31 -3.28 -38.20 2.91
N ASP A 32 -2.77 -37.63 1.83
CA ASP A 32 -1.74 -38.28 0.99
C ASP A 32 -0.46 -38.53 1.79
N PHE A 33 -0.02 -37.55 2.58
CA PHE A 33 1.12 -37.69 3.48
C PHE A 33 0.95 -38.86 4.47
N LEU A 34 -0.17 -38.90 5.18
CA LEU A 34 -0.45 -39.96 6.15
C LEU A 34 -0.52 -41.33 5.47
N LYS A 35 -1.13 -41.40 4.28
CA LYS A 35 -1.22 -42.62 3.48
C LYS A 35 0.17 -43.15 3.11
N LYS A 36 1.03 -42.33 2.49
CA LYS A 36 2.38 -42.79 2.07
C LYS A 36 3.26 -43.18 3.24
N VAL A 37 3.18 -42.45 4.36
CA VAL A 37 3.90 -42.81 5.59
C VAL A 37 3.43 -44.16 6.11
N HIS A 38 2.12 -44.38 6.19
CA HIS A 38 1.54 -45.63 6.67
C HIS A 38 1.92 -46.83 5.78
N GLU A 39 1.73 -46.72 4.46
CA GLU A 39 2.08 -47.77 3.49
C GLU A 39 3.58 -48.13 3.52
N SER A 40 4.45 -47.14 3.78
CA SER A 40 5.89 -47.40 3.90
C SER A 40 6.24 -48.15 5.18
N ILE A 41 5.58 -47.82 6.28
CA ILE A 41 5.74 -48.52 7.56
C ILE A 41 5.21 -49.95 7.49
N GLU A 42 4.05 -50.16 6.87
CA GLU A 42 3.46 -51.50 6.71
C GLU A 42 4.34 -52.44 5.88
N ARG A 43 5.06 -51.90 4.88
CA ARG A 43 6.07 -52.65 4.11
C ARG A 43 7.36 -52.94 4.91
N GLY A 44 7.45 -52.48 6.15
CA GLY A 44 8.64 -52.59 7.01
C GLY A 44 9.75 -51.59 6.63
N GLY A 45 9.43 -50.55 5.86
CA GLY A 45 10.34 -49.52 5.42
C GLY A 45 10.56 -48.41 6.46
N LYS A 46 11.66 -47.68 6.30
CA LYS A 46 11.98 -46.48 7.09
C LYS A 46 11.62 -45.23 6.32
N VAL A 47 11.04 -44.24 7.01
CA VAL A 47 10.64 -42.97 6.41
C VAL A 47 11.50 -41.83 6.97
N LEU A 48 12.25 -41.18 6.10
CA LEU A 48 13.02 -39.97 6.43
C LEU A 48 12.23 -38.73 6.01
N ILE A 49 12.08 -37.77 6.92
CA ILE A 49 11.42 -36.49 6.64
C ILE A 49 12.40 -35.35 6.97
N PRO A 50 13.16 -34.86 5.96
CA PRO A 50 14.09 -33.75 6.15
C PRO A 50 13.32 -32.46 6.40
N VAL A 51 13.54 -31.82 7.54
CA VAL A 51 12.84 -30.58 7.94
C VAL A 51 13.82 -29.55 8.51
N PHE A 52 13.39 -28.29 8.53
CA PHE A 52 14.02 -27.29 9.38
C PHE A 52 13.57 -27.48 10.83
N ALA A 53 14.41 -27.13 11.80
CA ALA A 53 14.14 -27.35 13.22
C ALA A 53 12.90 -26.61 13.75
N LEU A 54 12.49 -25.54 13.05
CA LEU A 54 11.40 -24.64 13.44
C LEU A 54 10.40 -24.51 12.28
N GLY A 55 9.12 -24.34 12.62
CA GLY A 55 8.04 -24.07 11.67
C GLY A 55 7.29 -25.32 11.25
N ARG A 56 7.59 -25.85 10.05
CA ARG A 56 6.80 -26.92 9.41
C ARG A 56 6.98 -28.28 10.09
N ALA A 57 8.12 -28.51 10.72
CA ALA A 57 8.38 -29.71 11.50
C ALA A 57 7.28 -29.95 12.54
N GLN A 58 6.93 -28.93 13.31
CA GLN A 58 5.93 -29.02 14.37
C GLN A 58 4.53 -29.34 13.83
N GLU A 59 4.15 -28.78 12.68
CA GLU A 59 2.86 -29.10 12.04
C GLU A 59 2.80 -30.58 11.62
N LEU A 60 3.87 -31.10 11.02
CA LEU A 60 3.96 -32.50 10.61
C LEU A 60 4.01 -33.44 11.82
N CYS A 61 4.70 -33.06 12.90
CA CYS A 61 4.71 -33.81 14.16
C CYS A 61 3.31 -33.92 14.76
N ILE A 62 2.55 -32.82 14.84
CA ILE A 62 1.17 -32.82 15.35
C ILE A 62 0.27 -33.73 14.50
N LEU A 63 0.46 -33.69 13.17
CA LEU A 63 -0.30 -34.51 12.23
C LEU A 63 -0.02 -36.00 12.44
N LEU A 64 1.25 -36.41 12.55
CA LEU A 64 1.61 -37.81 12.80
C LEU A 64 1.22 -38.28 14.20
N GLU A 65 1.42 -37.46 15.24
CA GLU A 65 1.03 -37.79 16.62
C GLU A 65 -0.47 -38.11 16.70
N THR A 66 -1.30 -37.28 16.06
CA THR A 66 -2.75 -37.49 16.01
C THR A 66 -3.12 -38.75 15.22
N PHE A 67 -2.38 -39.04 14.15
CA PHE A 67 -2.61 -40.24 13.33
C PHE A 67 -2.19 -41.52 14.06
N TRP A 68 -1.06 -41.49 14.78
CA TRP A 68 -0.56 -42.62 15.57
C TRP A 68 -1.53 -43.01 16.68
N GLU A 69 -2.05 -42.02 17.40
CA GLU A 69 -3.04 -42.26 18.47
C GLU A 69 -4.34 -42.85 17.92
N ARG A 70 -4.79 -42.40 16.74
CA ARG A 70 -6.03 -42.89 16.11
C ARG A 70 -5.91 -44.29 15.54
N MET A 71 -4.77 -44.60 14.91
CA MET A 71 -4.53 -45.88 14.24
C MET A 71 -3.84 -46.90 15.15
N ASN A 72 -3.51 -46.52 16.39
CA ASN A 72 -2.79 -47.33 17.37
C ASN A 72 -1.49 -47.94 16.81
N LEU A 73 -0.73 -47.12 16.08
CA LEU A 73 0.52 -47.54 15.44
C LEU A 73 1.65 -47.65 16.46
N LYS A 74 2.41 -48.74 16.40
CA LYS A 74 3.53 -49.02 17.32
C LYS A 74 4.91 -48.64 16.77
N ALA A 75 5.01 -48.32 15.47
CA ALA A 75 6.27 -47.94 14.86
C ALA A 75 6.82 -46.67 15.51
N PRO A 76 8.11 -46.61 15.90
CA PRO A 76 8.65 -45.45 16.58
C PRO A 76 8.75 -44.25 15.63
N ILE A 77 8.40 -43.07 16.15
CA ILE A 77 8.69 -41.79 15.53
C ILE A 77 9.83 -41.15 16.31
N TYR A 78 10.85 -40.71 15.60
CA TYR A 78 11.96 -39.96 16.18
C TYR A 78 12.10 -38.57 15.57
N PHE A 79 12.63 -37.66 16.37
CA PHE A 79 13.01 -36.33 15.94
C PHE A 79 14.50 -36.11 16.27
N SER A 80 15.28 -35.64 15.29
CA SER A 80 16.70 -35.33 15.47
C SER A 80 16.89 -34.37 16.64
N THR A 81 17.66 -34.79 17.64
CA THR A 81 17.97 -34.01 18.85
C THR A 81 18.67 -32.69 18.52
N GLY A 82 18.48 -31.67 19.38
CA GLY A 82 19.06 -30.34 19.20
C GLY A 82 18.03 -29.22 19.42
N LEU A 83 17.92 -28.30 18.45
CA LEU A 83 17.08 -27.10 18.54
C LEU A 83 15.58 -27.37 18.75
N THR A 84 15.08 -28.57 18.44
CA THR A 84 13.65 -28.85 18.45
C THR A 84 13.05 -28.94 19.86
N GLU A 85 13.79 -29.43 20.86
CA GLU A 85 13.29 -29.44 22.25
C GLU A 85 13.12 -28.01 22.76
N LYS A 86 14.12 -27.16 22.51
CA LYS A 86 14.05 -25.72 22.79
C LYS A 86 12.92 -25.06 22.00
N ALA A 87 12.76 -25.41 20.73
CA ALA A 87 11.67 -24.93 19.89
C ALA A 87 10.31 -25.22 20.51
N ASN A 88 10.06 -26.45 20.93
CA ASN A 88 8.79 -26.85 21.55
C ASN A 88 8.52 -26.04 22.82
N HIS A 89 9.54 -25.75 23.62
CA HIS A 89 9.41 -24.85 24.77
C HIS A 89 8.94 -23.44 24.35
N TYR A 90 9.55 -22.84 23.34
CA TYR A 90 9.13 -21.53 22.83
C TYR A 90 7.73 -21.55 22.20
N TYR A 91 7.35 -22.62 21.49
CA TYR A 91 5.98 -22.77 20.97
C TYR A 91 4.93 -22.81 22.09
N LYS A 92 5.26 -23.41 23.25
CA LYS A 92 4.40 -23.40 24.43
C LYS A 92 4.28 -21.99 25.04
N LEU A 93 5.39 -21.25 25.14
CA LEU A 93 5.40 -19.88 25.66
C LEU A 93 4.60 -18.90 24.78
N PHE A 94 4.75 -19.01 23.46
CA PHE A 94 4.10 -18.11 22.48
C PHE A 94 2.86 -18.72 21.82
N ILE A 95 2.11 -19.54 22.58
CA ILE A 95 0.89 -20.21 22.09
C ILE A 95 -0.15 -19.21 21.54
N THR A 96 -0.12 -17.95 22.01
CA THR A 96 -1.01 -16.87 21.59
C THR A 96 -0.91 -16.54 20.09
N TRP A 97 0.24 -16.80 19.47
CA TRP A 97 0.51 -16.57 18.04
C TRP A 97 -0.02 -17.69 17.13
N THR A 98 -0.58 -18.76 17.72
CA THR A 98 -1.16 -19.87 16.97
C THR A 98 -2.64 -19.62 16.63
N ASN A 99 -3.20 -20.50 15.79
CA ASN A 99 -4.62 -20.40 15.44
C ASN A 99 -5.53 -20.65 16.67
N GLN A 100 -6.80 -20.24 16.59
CA GLN A 100 -7.75 -20.38 17.70
C GLN A 100 -7.96 -21.83 18.15
N LYS A 101 -7.87 -22.80 17.22
CA LYS A 101 -8.02 -24.21 17.56
C LYS A 101 -6.91 -24.68 18.50
N ILE A 102 -5.65 -24.34 18.18
CA ILE A 102 -4.50 -24.67 19.01
C ILE A 102 -4.62 -24.02 20.38
N ARG A 103 -4.98 -22.73 20.43
CA ARG A 103 -5.18 -21.99 21.69
C ARG A 103 -6.25 -22.61 22.59
N LYS A 104 -7.40 -22.97 22.04
CA LYS A 104 -8.51 -23.58 22.81
C LYS A 104 -8.15 -24.96 23.35
N THR A 105 -7.55 -25.80 22.51
CA THR A 105 -7.18 -27.17 22.91
C THR A 105 -6.02 -27.17 23.91
N PHE A 106 -5.12 -26.18 23.87
CA PHE A 106 -3.96 -26.11 24.77
C PHE A 106 -4.31 -26.21 26.25
N VAL A 107 -5.46 -25.66 26.68
CA VAL A 107 -5.94 -25.72 28.07
C VAL A 107 -6.25 -27.15 28.51
N GLN A 108 -6.71 -28.00 27.58
CA GLN A 108 -7.09 -29.39 27.87
C GLN A 108 -5.94 -30.37 27.58
N ARG A 109 -5.19 -30.12 26.51
CA ARG A 109 -4.08 -30.95 26.05
C ARG A 109 -3.06 -30.11 25.31
N ASN A 110 -1.80 -30.22 25.72
CA ASN A 110 -0.69 -29.56 25.05
C ASN A 110 -0.35 -30.30 23.74
N MET A 111 -0.61 -29.68 22.60
CA MET A 111 -0.28 -30.26 21.29
C MET A 111 1.20 -30.26 20.94
N PHE A 112 2.03 -29.57 21.72
CA PHE A 112 3.50 -29.59 21.57
C PHE A 112 4.16 -30.56 22.55
N GLU A 113 3.36 -31.40 23.21
CA GLU A 113 3.81 -32.52 24.03
C GLU A 113 3.46 -33.82 23.33
N PHE A 114 4.46 -34.39 22.65
CA PHE A 114 4.30 -35.57 21.81
C PHE A 114 4.54 -36.82 22.65
N LYS A 115 3.58 -37.76 22.68
CA LYS A 115 3.71 -39.02 23.42
C LYS A 115 4.46 -40.07 22.62
N HIS A 116 4.29 -40.06 21.29
CA HIS A 116 4.84 -41.09 20.40
C HIS A 116 6.16 -40.67 19.75
N ILE A 117 6.48 -39.37 19.75
CA ILE A 117 7.69 -38.82 19.14
C ILE A 117 8.79 -38.70 20.19
N LYS A 118 9.89 -39.42 19.97
CA LYS A 118 11.03 -39.47 20.89
C LYS A 118 12.27 -38.78 20.29
N ALA A 119 13.22 -38.45 21.16
CA ALA A 119 14.54 -38.01 20.74
C ALA A 119 15.24 -39.10 19.90
N PHE A 120 15.81 -38.68 18.76
CA PHE A 120 16.62 -39.58 17.92
C PHE A 120 18.05 -39.67 18.45
N ASP A 121 18.51 -40.90 18.69
CA ASP A 121 19.92 -41.23 18.84
C ASP A 121 20.49 -41.70 17.49
N ARG A 122 21.74 -41.32 17.18
CA ARG A 122 22.40 -41.70 15.92
C ARG A 122 22.51 -43.21 15.73
N SER A 123 22.61 -43.98 16.81
CA SER A 123 22.63 -45.44 16.80
C SER A 123 21.33 -46.04 16.25
N TYR A 124 20.20 -45.34 16.41
CA TYR A 124 18.90 -45.85 15.98
C TYR A 124 18.74 -45.90 14.46
N ALA A 125 19.60 -45.20 13.70
CA ALA A 125 19.59 -45.26 12.24
C ALA A 125 19.75 -46.70 11.72
N ASP A 126 20.50 -47.53 12.44
CA ASP A 126 20.86 -48.89 12.05
C ASP A 126 19.89 -49.94 12.63
N ASN A 127 18.99 -49.55 13.53
CA ASN A 127 18.02 -50.48 14.13
C ASN A 127 17.14 -51.14 13.07
N PRO A 128 16.87 -52.44 13.18
CA PRO A 128 15.98 -53.14 12.26
C PRO A 128 14.52 -52.69 12.47
N GLY A 129 13.72 -52.84 11.42
CA GLY A 129 12.28 -52.54 11.46
C GLY A 129 11.91 -51.13 10.98
N PRO A 130 10.59 -50.86 10.87
CA PRO A 130 10.08 -49.60 10.38
C PRO A 130 10.22 -48.49 11.43
N MET A 131 10.53 -47.29 10.97
CA MET A 131 10.60 -46.09 11.81
C MET A 131 10.36 -44.85 10.97
N VAL A 132 9.90 -43.77 11.61
CA VAL A 132 9.82 -42.44 11.00
C VAL A 132 10.83 -41.54 11.69
N VAL A 133 11.66 -40.84 10.93
CA VAL A 133 12.66 -39.92 11.48
C VAL A 133 12.52 -38.55 10.82
N PHE A 134 12.22 -37.55 11.64
CA PHE A 134 12.40 -36.14 11.28
C PHE A 134 13.85 -35.74 11.52
N ALA A 135 14.52 -35.24 10.49
CA ALA A 135 15.93 -34.90 10.59
C ALA A 135 16.24 -33.53 9.99
N THR A 136 17.22 -32.85 10.59
CA THR A 136 17.71 -31.54 10.13
C THR A 136 19.04 -31.69 9.40
N PRO A 137 19.33 -30.83 8.40
CA PRO A 137 18.50 -29.77 7.80
C PRO A 137 17.57 -30.28 6.69
N GLY A 138 16.59 -29.44 6.29
CA GLY A 138 15.51 -29.81 5.38
C GLY A 138 15.86 -30.08 3.91
N MET A 139 17.06 -29.68 3.46
CA MET A 139 17.47 -29.81 2.04
C MET A 139 18.53 -30.89 1.80
N LEU A 140 18.82 -31.74 2.80
CA LEU A 140 19.82 -32.82 2.72
C LEU A 140 21.24 -32.36 2.35
N HIS A 141 21.61 -31.10 2.61
CA HIS A 141 22.94 -30.59 2.22
C HIS A 141 24.06 -30.97 3.21
N ALA A 142 23.71 -31.22 4.48
CA ALA A 142 24.66 -31.55 5.54
C ALA A 142 23.94 -32.24 6.71
N GLY A 143 24.61 -32.40 7.85
CA GLY A 143 23.97 -32.74 9.13
C GLY A 143 23.35 -34.14 9.20
N GLN A 144 22.46 -34.34 10.18
CA GLN A 144 21.87 -35.64 10.48
C GLN A 144 20.97 -36.15 9.35
N SER A 145 20.22 -35.27 8.68
CA SER A 145 19.34 -35.69 7.59
C SER A 145 20.13 -36.31 6.43
N LEU A 146 21.29 -35.75 6.06
CA LEU A 146 22.16 -36.32 5.04
C LEU A 146 22.82 -37.62 5.52
N GLN A 147 23.25 -37.70 6.79
CA GLN A 147 23.85 -38.92 7.34
C GLN A 147 22.87 -40.10 7.33
N ILE A 148 21.61 -39.87 7.74
CA ILE A 148 20.55 -40.89 7.71
C ILE A 148 20.21 -41.24 6.26
N PHE A 149 20.08 -40.25 5.39
CA PHE A 149 19.82 -40.47 3.96
C PHE A 149 20.87 -41.37 3.32
N LYS A 150 22.16 -41.12 3.56
CA LYS A 150 23.25 -41.96 3.04
C LYS A 150 23.12 -43.42 3.46
N LYS A 151 22.74 -43.69 4.71
CA LYS A 151 22.53 -45.05 5.23
C LYS A 151 21.31 -45.74 4.63
N TRP A 152 20.24 -44.98 4.36
CA TRP A 152 18.94 -45.54 3.99
C TRP A 152 18.70 -45.57 2.48
N ALA A 153 19.46 -44.81 1.69
CA ALA A 153 19.29 -44.62 0.25
C ALA A 153 19.24 -45.93 -0.55
N GLY A 154 20.03 -46.94 -0.16
CA GLY A 154 20.15 -48.19 -0.92
C GLY A 154 19.00 -49.18 -0.77
N ASN A 155 17.98 -48.91 0.06
CA ASN A 155 16.87 -49.84 0.30
C ASN A 155 15.56 -49.31 -0.30
N GLU A 156 14.98 -50.07 -1.22
CA GLU A 156 13.76 -49.75 -1.98
C GLU A 156 12.50 -49.68 -1.12
N LYS A 157 12.51 -50.32 0.06
CA LYS A 157 11.40 -50.22 1.03
C LYS A 157 11.37 -48.87 1.74
N ASN A 158 12.50 -48.18 1.80
CA ASN A 158 12.59 -46.89 2.47
C ASN A 158 12.00 -45.79 1.60
N MET A 159 11.69 -44.68 2.25
CA MET A 159 11.17 -43.49 1.60
C MET A 159 11.78 -42.23 2.21
N VAL A 160 12.03 -41.23 1.39
CA VAL A 160 12.29 -39.85 1.82
C VAL A 160 11.14 -38.97 1.34
N ILE A 161 10.52 -38.25 2.28
CA ILE A 161 9.49 -37.24 1.97
C ILE A 161 10.12 -35.88 2.12
N MET A 162 10.21 -35.12 1.03
CA MET A 162 10.68 -33.74 0.99
C MET A 162 9.48 -32.80 1.19
N PRO A 163 9.34 -32.15 2.36
CA PRO A 163 8.14 -31.37 2.71
C PRO A 163 8.15 -29.93 2.16
N GLY A 164 9.26 -29.49 1.55
CA GLY A 164 9.46 -28.10 1.17
C GLY A 164 10.36 -27.94 -0.04
N TYR A 165 10.46 -26.70 -0.51
CA TYR A 165 11.30 -26.31 -1.64
C TYR A 165 12.78 -26.60 -1.33
N CYS A 166 13.49 -27.11 -2.33
CA CYS A 166 14.94 -27.32 -2.26
C CYS A 166 15.63 -26.41 -3.27
N VAL A 167 16.56 -25.60 -2.78
CA VAL A 167 17.38 -24.71 -3.61
C VAL A 167 18.24 -25.53 -4.57
N GLN A 168 18.42 -25.02 -5.79
CA GLN A 168 19.27 -25.63 -6.81
C GLN A 168 20.69 -25.89 -6.26
N GLY A 169 21.27 -27.02 -6.64
CA GLY A 169 22.59 -27.44 -6.17
C GLY A 169 22.58 -28.32 -4.91
N THR A 170 21.49 -28.29 -4.12
CA THR A 170 21.35 -29.17 -2.95
C THR A 170 21.09 -30.63 -3.35
N ILE A 171 21.45 -31.58 -2.48
CA ILE A 171 21.16 -33.01 -2.69
C ILE A 171 19.65 -33.24 -2.78
N GLY A 172 18.86 -32.57 -1.93
CA GLY A 172 17.39 -32.63 -1.99
C GLY A 172 16.84 -32.25 -3.36
N HIS A 173 17.36 -31.19 -3.98
CA HIS A 173 16.96 -30.78 -5.32
C HIS A 173 17.32 -31.83 -6.39
N LYS A 174 18.53 -32.40 -6.31
CA LYS A 174 19.01 -33.43 -7.26
C LYS A 174 18.11 -34.67 -7.28
N ILE A 175 17.78 -35.20 -6.10
CA ILE A 175 16.96 -36.43 -6.00
C ILE A 175 15.50 -36.20 -6.43
N LEU A 176 14.98 -35.00 -6.18
CA LEU A 176 13.65 -34.59 -6.62
C LEU A 176 13.56 -34.50 -8.15
N ASN A 177 14.62 -34.06 -8.82
CA ASN A 177 14.72 -34.04 -10.27
C ASN A 177 15.02 -35.44 -10.89
N GLY A 178 14.96 -36.50 -10.09
CA GLY A 178 15.12 -37.87 -10.58
C GLY A 178 16.56 -38.40 -10.58
N GLN A 179 17.55 -37.66 -10.06
CA GLN A 179 18.92 -38.15 -10.00
C GLN A 179 19.02 -39.34 -9.03
N ARG A 180 19.31 -40.54 -9.56
CA ARG A 180 19.44 -41.79 -8.78
C ARG A 180 20.86 -42.11 -8.35
N LYS A 181 21.88 -41.64 -9.09
CA LYS A 181 23.29 -41.78 -8.70
C LYS A 181 23.84 -40.42 -8.28
N LEU A 182 24.27 -40.33 -7.02
CA LEU A 182 24.80 -39.10 -6.44
C LEU A 182 26.30 -39.25 -6.18
N GLU A 183 27.09 -38.30 -6.64
CA GLU A 183 28.48 -38.18 -6.24
C GLU A 183 28.55 -37.52 -4.86
N MET A 184 29.22 -38.19 -3.93
CA MET A 184 29.47 -37.71 -2.58
C MET A 184 30.93 -37.27 -2.44
N GLU A 185 31.22 -36.51 -1.38
CA GLU A 185 32.59 -36.17 -1.00
C GLU A 185 33.47 -37.43 -0.93
N GLY A 186 34.67 -37.35 -1.54
CA GLY A 186 35.60 -38.47 -1.62
C GLY A 186 35.43 -39.42 -2.82
N ARG A 187 34.73 -38.99 -3.90
CA ARG A 187 34.46 -39.78 -5.12
C ARG A 187 33.61 -41.04 -4.90
N ALA A 188 32.97 -41.18 -3.75
CA ALA A 188 32.04 -42.26 -3.49
C ALA A 188 30.70 -41.99 -4.20
N THR A 189 30.21 -42.96 -4.96
CA THR A 189 28.89 -42.89 -5.59
C THR A 189 27.83 -43.54 -4.69
N LEU A 190 26.76 -42.80 -4.38
CA LEU A 190 25.60 -43.33 -3.66
C LEU A 190 24.47 -43.64 -4.65
N ASP A 191 23.99 -44.88 -4.62
CA ASP A 191 22.83 -45.32 -5.39
C ASP A 191 21.54 -45.12 -4.57
N VAL A 192 20.62 -44.31 -5.09
CA VAL A 192 19.36 -43.94 -4.46
C VAL A 192 18.26 -44.84 -4.99
N LYS A 193 17.97 -45.90 -4.25
CA LYS A 193 16.92 -46.88 -4.54
C LYS A 193 15.63 -46.63 -3.75
N LEU A 194 15.71 -45.90 -2.63
CA LEU A 194 14.55 -45.52 -1.85
C LEU A 194 13.56 -44.65 -2.64
N GLN A 195 12.30 -44.65 -2.23
CA GLN A 195 11.25 -43.82 -2.83
C GLN A 195 11.47 -42.35 -2.46
N VAL A 196 11.48 -41.46 -3.45
CA VAL A 196 11.64 -40.02 -3.24
C VAL A 196 10.31 -39.34 -3.54
N GLU A 197 9.69 -38.77 -2.51
CA GLU A 197 8.38 -38.13 -2.60
C GLU A 197 8.48 -36.64 -2.29
N TYR A 198 7.94 -35.80 -3.18
CA TYR A 198 7.77 -34.38 -2.90
C TYR A 198 6.36 -34.12 -2.38
N MET A 199 6.27 -33.47 -1.23
CA MET A 199 4.99 -33.01 -0.70
C MET A 199 5.09 -31.56 -0.30
N SER A 200 4.36 -30.69 -0.99
CA SER A 200 4.40 -29.25 -0.74
C SER A 200 3.69 -28.89 0.58
N PHE A 201 4.39 -29.05 1.71
CA PHE A 201 4.02 -28.53 3.03
C PHE A 201 4.62 -27.16 3.33
N SER A 202 5.22 -26.51 2.33
CA SER A 202 5.76 -25.16 2.46
C SER A 202 4.71 -24.13 2.92
N ALA A 203 5.14 -23.17 3.73
CA ALA A 203 4.32 -22.07 4.24
C ALA A 203 4.24 -20.85 3.30
N HIS A 204 5.00 -20.83 2.21
CA HIS A 204 5.00 -19.72 1.26
C HIS A 204 3.65 -19.57 0.57
N ALA A 205 3.33 -18.36 0.12
CA ALA A 205 2.14 -18.13 -0.69
C ALA A 205 2.24 -18.90 -2.02
N ASP A 206 1.13 -19.49 -2.45
CA ASP A 206 1.00 -20.07 -3.80
C ASP A 206 0.43 -19.03 -4.76
N ALA A 207 0.43 -19.32 -6.06
CA ALA A 207 -0.05 -18.40 -7.09
C ALA A 207 -1.49 -17.93 -6.78
N LYS A 208 -2.35 -18.84 -6.31
CA LYS A 208 -3.74 -18.53 -5.94
C LYS A 208 -3.81 -17.57 -4.75
N GLY A 209 -3.01 -17.79 -3.71
CA GLY A 209 -2.94 -16.95 -2.52
C GLY A 209 -2.44 -15.54 -2.83
N ILE A 210 -1.43 -15.41 -3.70
CA ILE A 210 -0.91 -14.10 -4.14
C ILE A 210 -2.00 -13.35 -4.91
N MET A 211 -2.63 -13.97 -5.90
CA MET A 211 -3.71 -13.33 -6.68
C MET A 211 -4.91 -12.94 -5.80
N GLN A 212 -5.26 -13.78 -4.82
CA GLN A 212 -6.32 -13.48 -3.86
C GLN A 212 -5.95 -12.27 -2.98
N LEU A 213 -4.69 -12.17 -2.54
CA LEU A 213 -4.21 -11.03 -1.76
C LEU A 213 -4.30 -9.73 -2.55
N ILE A 214 -3.89 -9.74 -3.82
CA ILE A 214 -3.99 -8.58 -4.72
C ILE A 214 -5.45 -8.13 -4.86
N ARG A 215 -6.37 -9.08 -5.09
CA ARG A 215 -7.80 -8.80 -5.21
C ARG A 215 -8.40 -8.19 -3.94
N MET A 216 -7.93 -8.60 -2.76
CA MET A 216 -8.42 -8.07 -1.48
C MET A 216 -7.81 -6.71 -1.16
N ALA A 217 -6.52 -6.54 -1.42
CA ALA A 217 -5.78 -5.32 -1.10
C ALA A 217 -6.06 -4.18 -2.08
N GLU A 218 -6.39 -4.48 -3.35
CA GLU A 218 -6.55 -3.51 -4.44
C GLU A 218 -5.36 -2.53 -4.54
N PRO A 219 -4.11 -3.03 -4.69
CA PRO A 219 -2.94 -2.16 -4.78
C PRO A 219 -2.91 -1.41 -6.12
N ARG A 220 -2.27 -0.23 -6.15
CA ARG A 220 -2.03 0.48 -7.43
C ARG A 220 -0.87 -0.11 -8.23
N ASN A 221 0.14 -0.63 -7.55
CA ASN A 221 1.33 -1.22 -8.14
C ASN A 221 1.74 -2.50 -7.41
N MET A 222 2.34 -3.44 -8.13
CA MET A 222 2.88 -4.70 -7.58
C MET A 222 4.39 -4.79 -7.75
N LEU A 223 5.09 -5.31 -6.75
CA LEU A 223 6.52 -5.60 -6.85
C LEU A 223 6.78 -7.03 -6.36
N LEU A 224 7.28 -7.88 -7.26
CA LEU A 224 7.60 -9.27 -6.99
C LEU A 224 9.06 -9.40 -6.56
N VAL A 225 9.28 -10.09 -5.44
CA VAL A 225 10.61 -10.41 -4.92
C VAL A 225 10.70 -11.89 -4.56
N HIS A 226 11.90 -12.36 -4.22
CA HIS A 226 12.13 -13.69 -3.64
C HIS A 226 11.48 -14.82 -4.46
N GLY A 227 11.81 -14.88 -5.75
CA GLY A 227 11.32 -15.90 -6.68
C GLY A 227 12.30 -16.15 -7.82
N GLU A 228 12.03 -17.18 -8.60
CA GLU A 228 12.82 -17.53 -9.80
C GLU A 228 12.37 -16.67 -10.98
N ALA A 229 13.31 -16.09 -11.73
CA ALA A 229 13.03 -15.11 -12.79
C ALA A 229 11.94 -15.56 -13.78
N ALA A 230 12.09 -16.75 -14.36
CA ALA A 230 11.13 -17.29 -15.32
C ALA A 230 9.72 -17.49 -14.72
N LYS A 231 9.63 -17.87 -13.43
CA LYS A 231 8.34 -18.06 -12.75
C LYS A 231 7.72 -16.72 -12.36
N MET A 232 8.54 -15.74 -11.97
CA MET A 232 8.10 -14.37 -11.69
C MET A 232 7.54 -13.72 -12.96
N GLU A 233 8.16 -13.95 -14.12
CA GLU A 233 7.71 -13.43 -15.40
C GLU A 233 6.32 -13.94 -15.78
N PHE A 234 6.08 -15.22 -15.58
CA PHE A 234 4.74 -15.80 -15.73
C PHE A 234 3.70 -15.15 -14.80
N LEU A 235 4.03 -14.97 -13.52
CA LEU A 235 3.10 -14.37 -12.55
C LEU A 235 2.87 -12.88 -12.83
N LYS A 236 3.90 -12.14 -13.23
CA LYS A 236 3.80 -10.74 -13.67
C LYS A 236 2.77 -10.61 -14.79
N GLY A 237 2.93 -11.38 -15.87
CA GLY A 237 2.00 -11.33 -17.01
C GLY A 237 0.56 -11.62 -16.59
N LYS A 238 0.37 -12.55 -15.64
CA LYS A 238 -0.96 -12.85 -15.10
C LYS A 238 -1.56 -11.71 -14.27
N ILE A 239 -0.74 -11.04 -13.46
CA ILE A 239 -1.17 -9.90 -12.63
C ILE A 239 -1.58 -8.73 -13.53
N GLU A 240 -0.76 -8.39 -14.52
CA GLU A 240 -1.03 -7.30 -15.46
C GLU A 240 -2.31 -7.55 -16.26
N GLN A 241 -2.52 -8.78 -16.74
CA GLN A 241 -3.73 -9.17 -17.46
C GLN A 241 -5.00 -9.14 -16.61
N GLU A 242 -4.96 -9.63 -15.36
CA GLU A 242 -6.16 -9.77 -14.53
C GLU A 242 -6.54 -8.47 -13.81
N PHE A 243 -5.55 -7.68 -13.37
CA PHE A 243 -5.78 -6.51 -12.51
C PHE A 243 -5.52 -5.17 -13.20
N SER A 244 -4.88 -5.16 -14.38
CA SER A 244 -4.51 -3.92 -15.09
C SER A 244 -3.69 -2.95 -14.22
N ILE A 245 -2.74 -3.50 -13.44
CA ILE A 245 -1.81 -2.74 -12.59
C ILE A 245 -0.37 -3.03 -13.01
N ASP A 246 0.51 -2.05 -12.83
CA ASP A 246 1.93 -2.20 -13.14
C ASP A 246 2.59 -3.20 -12.18
N CYS A 247 3.40 -4.11 -12.74
CA CYS A 247 4.09 -5.13 -11.97
C CYS A 247 5.61 -5.13 -12.25
N TYR A 248 6.37 -4.92 -11.18
CA TYR A 248 7.83 -4.80 -11.20
C TYR A 248 8.50 -6.08 -10.67
N MET A 249 9.66 -6.43 -11.23
CA MET A 249 10.48 -7.58 -10.84
C MET A 249 11.98 -7.24 -10.83
N PRO A 250 12.42 -6.25 -10.04
CA PRO A 250 13.79 -5.77 -10.10
C PRO A 250 14.80 -6.89 -9.83
N ALA A 251 15.89 -6.90 -10.58
CA ALA A 251 17.02 -7.79 -10.31
C ALA A 251 17.72 -7.40 -9.01
N ASN A 252 18.55 -8.31 -8.48
CA ASN A 252 19.33 -8.01 -7.28
C ASN A 252 20.25 -6.81 -7.52
N GLY A 253 20.11 -5.78 -6.67
CA GLY A 253 20.87 -4.53 -6.78
C GLY A 253 20.25 -3.48 -7.70
N GLU A 254 19.10 -3.76 -8.31
CA GLU A 254 18.36 -2.81 -9.14
C GLU A 254 17.39 -1.96 -8.29
N THR A 255 17.18 -0.71 -8.71
CA THR A 255 16.23 0.22 -8.09
C THR A 255 14.98 0.34 -8.93
N ALA A 256 13.81 0.04 -8.35
CA ALA A 256 12.51 0.28 -8.97
C ALA A 256 11.94 1.63 -8.48
N MET A 257 11.49 2.46 -9.41
CA MET A 257 10.83 3.75 -9.12
C MET A 257 9.33 3.62 -9.35
N VAL A 258 8.53 3.93 -8.33
CA VAL A 258 7.07 3.90 -8.40
C VAL A 258 6.53 5.28 -8.06
N THR A 259 5.79 5.89 -8.99
CA THR A 259 5.16 7.19 -8.78
C THR A 259 3.93 7.02 -7.90
N THR A 260 3.91 7.72 -6.76
CA THR A 260 2.75 7.80 -5.87
C THR A 260 2.13 9.18 -5.97
N ASN A 261 0.80 9.27 -5.85
CA ASN A 261 0.09 10.55 -5.77
C ASN A 261 -0.23 10.80 -4.30
N PRO A 262 0.60 11.56 -3.57
CA PRO A 262 0.31 11.86 -2.17
C PRO A 262 -0.99 12.66 -2.09
N SER A 263 -2.01 12.08 -1.47
CA SER A 263 -3.19 12.85 -1.06
C SER A 263 -2.79 13.64 0.17
N VAL A 264 -2.60 14.95 0.00
CA VAL A 264 -2.27 15.82 1.12
C VAL A 264 -3.60 16.27 1.77
N PRO A 265 -3.93 15.80 2.98
CA PRO A 265 -5.16 16.23 3.65
C PRO A 265 -5.05 17.72 3.98
N VAL A 266 -6.08 18.47 3.60
CA VAL A 266 -6.20 19.89 3.93
C VAL A 266 -7.48 20.07 4.74
N ASP A 267 -7.34 20.51 5.98
CA ASP A 267 -8.47 20.84 6.84
C ASP A 267 -9.10 22.16 6.41
N MET A 268 -10.41 22.28 6.51
CA MET A 268 -11.11 23.52 6.18
C MET A 268 -11.69 24.16 7.44
N SER A 269 -11.57 25.48 7.58
CA SER A 269 -12.22 26.17 8.69
C SER A 269 -13.73 26.12 8.55
N LEU A 270 -14.39 25.82 9.67
CA LEU A 270 -15.85 25.72 9.74
C LEU A 270 -16.55 27.05 9.39
N ASN A 271 -15.88 28.17 9.64
CA ASN A 271 -16.39 29.50 9.29
C ASN A 271 -16.37 29.74 7.78
N LEU A 272 -15.30 29.34 7.09
CA LEU A 272 -15.22 29.43 5.63
C LEU A 272 -16.29 28.54 5.00
N LEU A 273 -16.42 27.30 5.46
CA LEU A 273 -17.42 26.36 4.96
C LEU A 273 -18.85 26.89 5.13
N LYS A 274 -19.19 27.44 6.31
CA LYS A 274 -20.52 28.03 6.57
C LYS A 274 -20.82 29.23 5.68
N ARG A 275 -19.84 30.10 5.43
CA ARG A 275 -20.00 31.28 4.56
C ARG A 275 -20.31 30.86 3.12
N GLU A 276 -19.56 29.89 2.58
CA GLU A 276 -19.77 29.38 1.23
C GLU A 276 -21.11 28.66 1.08
N MET A 277 -21.54 27.92 2.10
CA MET A 277 -22.87 27.30 2.15
C MET A 277 -24.02 28.31 2.25
N ALA A 278 -23.78 29.52 2.75
CA ALA A 278 -24.78 30.58 2.82
C ALA A 278 -24.89 31.38 1.51
N LEU A 279 -23.78 31.54 0.78
CA LEU A 279 -23.71 32.30 -0.48
C LEU A 279 -24.25 31.51 -1.68
N GLY A 280 -24.01 30.21 -1.72
CA GLY A 280 -24.60 29.34 -2.72
C GLY A 280 -25.72 28.54 -2.10
N GLY A 281 -26.91 28.56 -2.69
CA GLY A 281 -28.06 27.70 -2.34
C GLY A 281 -27.71 26.20 -2.30
N PRO A 282 -28.70 25.28 -2.29
CA PRO A 282 -28.55 23.90 -1.79
C PRO A 282 -27.33 23.15 -2.32
N LEU A 283 -26.87 22.17 -1.50
CA LEU A 283 -25.66 21.32 -1.58
C LEU A 283 -24.92 21.27 -2.94
N PRO A 284 -23.57 21.25 -2.92
CA PRO A 284 -22.77 21.25 -4.15
C PRO A 284 -23.11 20.07 -5.07
N ASP A 285 -23.49 20.36 -6.32
CA ASP A 285 -23.68 19.38 -7.39
C ASP A 285 -22.28 18.97 -7.93
N PRO A 286 -21.90 17.68 -7.92
CA PRO A 286 -20.61 17.23 -8.43
C PRO A 286 -20.38 17.55 -9.92
N LYS A 287 -21.42 17.88 -10.68
CA LYS A 287 -21.31 18.32 -12.09
C LYS A 287 -21.08 19.83 -12.25
N LYS A 288 -21.25 20.62 -11.19
CA LYS A 288 -21.06 22.07 -11.18
C LYS A 288 -20.11 22.46 -10.04
N PRO A 289 -18.78 22.29 -10.25
CA PRO A 289 -17.81 22.70 -9.24
C PRO A 289 -17.99 24.19 -8.91
N ARG A 290 -18.06 24.51 -7.63
CA ARG A 290 -18.11 25.88 -7.14
C ARG A 290 -16.70 26.32 -6.77
N THR A 291 -16.25 27.44 -7.31
CA THR A 291 -14.97 28.03 -6.92
C THR A 291 -15.11 28.63 -5.53
N MET A 292 -14.25 28.20 -4.60
CA MET A 292 -14.15 28.78 -3.27
C MET A 292 -12.82 29.50 -3.14
N HIS A 293 -12.85 30.70 -2.57
CA HIS A 293 -11.65 31.48 -2.30
C HIS A 293 -11.28 31.36 -0.83
N GLY A 294 -10.03 31.00 -0.55
CA GLY A 294 -9.52 30.86 0.80
C GLY A 294 -8.00 31.03 0.84
N THR A 295 -7.47 31.31 2.02
CA THR A 295 -6.03 31.38 2.26
C THR A 295 -5.58 30.06 2.87
N LEU A 296 -4.60 29.41 2.24
CA LEU A 296 -3.99 28.19 2.76
C LEU A 296 -2.90 28.55 3.76
N ILE A 297 -3.09 28.16 5.02
CA ILE A 297 -2.06 28.26 6.05
C ILE A 297 -1.36 26.92 6.16
N MET A 298 -0.03 26.96 6.01
CA MET A 298 0.85 25.81 6.21
C MET A 298 1.61 26.01 7.52
N LYS A 299 1.25 25.27 8.57
CA LYS A 299 1.97 25.28 9.86
C LYS A 299 2.44 23.86 10.17
N GLU A 300 3.77 23.69 10.21
CA GLU A 300 4.45 22.41 10.44
C GLU A 300 3.97 21.30 9.49
N ASN A 301 3.12 20.41 9.99
CA ASN A 301 2.53 19.25 9.28
C ASN A 301 1.02 19.39 9.02
N SER A 302 0.43 20.54 9.33
CA SER A 302 -0.99 20.81 9.16
C SER A 302 -1.22 21.83 8.05
N LEU A 303 -2.12 21.48 7.13
CA LEU A 303 -2.57 22.34 6.06
C LEU A 303 -4.01 22.72 6.35
N LYS A 304 -4.27 24.00 6.54
CA LYS A 304 -5.61 24.49 6.87
C LYS A 304 -6.02 25.61 5.92
N LEU A 305 -7.14 25.41 5.23
CA LEU A 305 -7.78 26.43 4.42
C LEU A 305 -8.70 27.28 5.31
N VAL A 306 -8.42 28.58 5.39
CA VAL A 306 -9.16 29.54 6.20
C VAL A 306 -9.59 30.75 5.37
N SER A 307 -10.46 31.62 5.91
CA SER A 307 -10.76 32.91 5.27
C SER A 307 -9.56 33.86 5.40
N SER A 308 -9.44 34.82 4.49
CA SER A 308 -8.34 35.80 4.50
C SER A 308 -8.28 36.59 5.81
N GLU A 309 -9.43 36.99 6.36
CA GLU A 309 -9.53 37.66 7.66
C GLU A 309 -9.01 36.79 8.81
N GLN A 310 -9.35 35.50 8.80
CA GLN A 310 -8.87 34.55 9.80
C GLN A 310 -7.37 34.31 9.66
N ALA A 311 -6.85 34.26 8.42
CA ALA A 311 -5.42 34.12 8.19
C ALA A 311 -4.63 35.30 8.73
N LEU A 312 -5.09 36.53 8.48
CA LEU A 312 -4.46 37.73 9.03
C LEU A 312 -4.43 37.70 10.57
N LYS A 313 -5.55 37.33 11.21
CA LYS A 313 -5.60 37.17 12.67
C LYS A 313 -4.66 36.07 13.19
N GLU A 314 -4.64 34.90 12.56
CA GLU A 314 -3.81 33.75 12.98
C GLU A 314 -2.31 33.94 12.72
N LEU A 315 -1.95 34.82 11.78
CA LEU A 315 -0.57 35.22 11.49
C LEU A 315 -0.15 36.49 12.25
N GLY A 316 -1.06 37.13 12.99
CA GLY A 316 -0.79 38.39 13.69
C GLY A 316 -0.50 39.56 12.74
N LEU A 317 -1.00 39.49 11.50
CA LEU A 317 -0.82 40.50 10.48
C LEU A 317 -2.02 41.44 10.43
N ASN A 318 -1.75 42.72 10.27
CA ASN A 318 -2.78 43.71 9.98
C ASN A 318 -3.02 43.76 8.48
N GLU A 319 -4.28 43.94 8.08
CA GLU A 319 -4.62 44.14 6.67
C GLU A 319 -3.99 45.43 6.16
N HIS A 320 -3.20 45.34 5.10
CA HIS A 320 -2.63 46.51 4.46
C HIS A 320 -3.68 47.14 3.53
N GLN A 321 -4.30 48.24 3.96
CA GLN A 321 -5.28 48.96 3.15
C GLN A 321 -4.58 49.77 2.06
N LEU A 322 -4.46 49.18 0.88
CA LEU A 322 -3.93 49.84 -0.30
C LEU A 322 -5.05 50.57 -1.04
N ARG A 323 -4.92 51.89 -1.17
CA ARG A 323 -5.85 52.74 -1.92
C ARG A 323 -5.11 53.39 -3.08
N PHE A 324 -5.49 53.03 -4.30
CA PHE A 324 -4.97 53.68 -5.50
C PHE A 324 -5.73 54.97 -5.74
N THR A 325 -5.01 56.00 -6.18
CA THR A 325 -5.62 57.27 -6.57
C THR A 325 -5.02 57.72 -7.89
N CYS A 326 -5.87 57.97 -8.87
CA CYS A 326 -5.50 58.41 -10.21
C CYS A 326 -6.14 59.76 -10.50
N ARG A 327 -5.37 60.65 -11.14
CA ARG A 327 -5.87 61.92 -11.67
C ARG A 327 -5.99 61.79 -13.19
N VAL A 328 -7.19 61.98 -13.71
CA VAL A 328 -7.46 62.00 -15.16
C VAL A 328 -7.85 63.42 -15.54
N GLN A 329 -7.15 64.00 -16.51
CA GLN A 329 -7.49 65.30 -17.06
C GLN A 329 -8.48 65.14 -18.20
N LEU A 330 -9.53 65.96 -18.19
CA LEU A 330 -10.59 65.98 -19.19
C LEU A 330 -10.80 67.43 -19.63
N GLN A 331 -10.92 67.68 -20.93
CA GLN A 331 -11.37 68.97 -21.43
C GLN A 331 -12.90 68.99 -21.47
N ASP A 332 -13.50 69.82 -20.63
CA ASP A 332 -14.95 70.00 -20.57
C ASP A 332 -15.27 71.44 -20.12
N PRO A 333 -15.92 72.27 -20.96
CA PRO A 333 -16.22 73.67 -20.65
C PRO A 333 -17.38 73.85 -19.65
N HIS A 334 -18.00 72.76 -19.18
CA HIS A 334 -19.15 72.81 -18.28
C HIS A 334 -18.76 73.03 -16.80
N SER A 335 -19.75 73.31 -15.95
CA SER A 335 -19.51 73.40 -14.50
C SER A 335 -19.10 72.03 -13.93
N ASP A 336 -18.45 72.03 -12.76
CA ASP A 336 -18.05 70.79 -12.08
C ASP A 336 -19.23 69.83 -11.81
N PRO A 337 -20.43 70.28 -11.33
CA PRO A 337 -21.58 69.39 -11.17
C PRO A 337 -22.15 68.86 -12.50
N ASP A 338 -22.14 69.67 -13.56
CA ASP A 338 -22.62 69.23 -14.88
C ASP A 338 -21.67 68.19 -15.49
N THR A 339 -20.36 68.43 -15.37
CA THR A 339 -19.32 67.46 -15.80
C THR A 339 -19.49 66.14 -15.05
N LEU A 340 -19.72 66.20 -13.73
CA LEU A 340 -19.96 65.02 -12.90
C LEU A 340 -21.24 64.28 -13.32
N HIS A 341 -22.31 64.99 -13.65
CA HIS A 341 -23.55 64.40 -14.16
C HIS A 341 -23.33 63.69 -15.51
N ARG A 342 -22.58 64.30 -16.43
CA ARG A 342 -22.22 63.68 -17.71
C ARG A 342 -21.38 62.42 -17.52
N VAL A 343 -20.43 62.43 -16.59
CA VAL A 343 -19.66 61.24 -16.20
C VAL A 343 -20.58 60.15 -15.64
N TYR A 344 -21.52 60.50 -14.75
CA TYR A 344 -22.51 59.56 -14.22
C TYR A 344 -23.33 58.90 -15.34
N THR A 345 -23.86 59.70 -16.27
CA THR A 345 -24.66 59.20 -17.41
C THR A 345 -23.82 58.32 -18.35
N HIS A 346 -22.56 58.68 -18.60
CA HIS A 346 -21.65 57.88 -19.39
C HIS A 346 -21.39 56.51 -18.75
N LEU A 347 -21.04 56.50 -17.46
CA LEU A 347 -20.75 55.27 -16.72
C LEU A 347 -21.97 54.36 -16.66
N LYS A 348 -23.18 54.91 -16.46
CA LYS A 348 -24.43 54.15 -16.46
C LYS A 348 -24.75 53.50 -17.81
N SER A 349 -24.34 54.12 -18.92
CA SER A 349 -24.51 53.57 -20.26
C SER A 349 -23.58 52.38 -20.54
N VAL A 350 -22.33 52.48 -20.08
CA VAL A 350 -21.28 51.49 -20.31
C VAL A 350 -21.36 50.32 -19.31
N LEU A 351 -21.66 50.60 -18.05
CA LEU A 351 -21.60 49.64 -16.94
C LEU A 351 -23.00 49.22 -16.46
N LYS A 352 -23.75 48.54 -17.33
CA LYS A 352 -25.14 48.11 -17.06
C LYS A 352 -25.31 47.07 -15.93
N GLY A 353 -24.21 46.45 -15.48
CA GLY A 353 -24.20 45.43 -14.43
C GLY A 353 -23.67 45.90 -13.08
N TYR A 354 -23.30 47.17 -12.94
CA TYR A 354 -22.69 47.72 -11.72
C TYR A 354 -23.59 48.76 -11.05
N THR A 355 -23.52 48.85 -9.72
CA THR A 355 -24.29 49.80 -8.93
C THR A 355 -23.59 51.16 -8.94
N ILE A 356 -24.22 52.17 -9.57
CA ILE A 356 -23.66 53.52 -9.67
C ILE A 356 -24.56 54.50 -8.91
N GLN A 357 -23.99 55.19 -7.93
CA GLN A 357 -24.69 56.15 -7.07
C GLN A 357 -24.11 57.55 -7.24
N HIS A 358 -24.98 58.56 -7.27
CA HIS A 358 -24.59 59.97 -7.25
C HIS A 358 -24.91 60.53 -5.86
N LEU A 359 -23.87 60.91 -5.11
CA LEU A 359 -24.01 61.40 -3.74
C LEU A 359 -24.27 62.91 -3.71
N PRO A 360 -24.98 63.42 -2.69
CA PRO A 360 -25.27 64.86 -2.56
C PRO A 360 -24.04 65.76 -2.39
N ASP A 361 -22.88 65.19 -2.05
CA ASP A 361 -21.62 65.89 -1.83
C ASP A 361 -20.80 66.13 -3.11
N GLY A 362 -21.37 65.85 -4.29
CA GLY A 362 -20.67 65.98 -5.58
C GLY A 362 -19.71 64.83 -5.87
N THR A 363 -20.06 63.62 -5.43
CA THR A 363 -19.27 62.40 -5.66
C THR A 363 -20.08 61.37 -6.46
N VAL A 364 -19.45 60.73 -7.44
CA VAL A 364 -20.01 59.54 -8.10
C VAL A 364 -19.30 58.30 -7.56
N MET A 365 -20.07 57.33 -7.10
CA MET A 365 -19.57 56.03 -6.64
C MET A 365 -19.97 54.93 -7.61
N VAL A 366 -19.01 54.12 -8.04
CA VAL A 366 -19.22 52.87 -8.80
C VAL A 366 -18.77 51.72 -7.91
N GLU A 367 -19.72 50.97 -7.35
CA GLU A 367 -19.44 50.02 -6.26
C GLU A 367 -18.65 50.70 -5.10
N SER A 368 -17.38 50.36 -4.93
CA SER A 368 -16.47 50.93 -3.92
C SER A 368 -15.61 52.10 -4.44
N ILE A 369 -15.66 52.38 -5.74
CA ILE A 369 -14.78 53.33 -6.44
C ILE A 369 -15.35 54.73 -6.36
N VAL A 370 -14.56 55.67 -5.87
CA VAL A 370 -14.95 57.06 -5.66
C VAL A 370 -14.41 57.94 -6.77
N ILE A 371 -15.28 58.73 -7.40
CA ILE A 371 -14.95 59.67 -8.47
C ILE A 371 -15.37 61.08 -8.03
N LYS A 372 -14.41 62.01 -8.02
CA LYS A 372 -14.65 63.44 -7.77
C LYS A 372 -14.15 64.28 -8.93
N VAL A 373 -14.88 65.34 -9.26
CA VAL A 373 -14.50 66.32 -10.29
C VAL A 373 -14.06 67.61 -9.61
N SER A 374 -12.95 68.18 -10.08
CA SER A 374 -12.49 69.51 -9.69
C SER A 374 -11.96 70.26 -10.91
N SER A 375 -12.30 71.53 -11.07
CA SER A 375 -11.64 72.40 -12.07
C SER A 375 -10.14 72.54 -11.82
N SER A 376 -9.35 72.58 -12.89
CA SER A 376 -7.91 72.89 -12.82
C SER A 376 -7.71 74.37 -12.45
N ALA A 377 -6.67 74.66 -11.66
CA ALA A 377 -6.33 76.03 -11.27
C ALA A 377 -5.77 76.88 -12.43
N GLU A 378 -5.31 76.24 -13.50
CA GLU A 378 -4.61 76.88 -14.63
C GLU A 378 -5.51 77.11 -15.86
N ASP A 379 -6.56 76.29 -16.04
CA ASP A 379 -7.50 76.39 -17.16
C ASP A 379 -8.91 75.95 -16.70
N VAL A 380 -9.89 76.85 -16.82
CA VAL A 380 -11.28 76.63 -16.39
C VAL A 380 -11.97 75.54 -17.24
N ASN A 381 -11.50 75.33 -18.47
CA ASN A 381 -12.01 74.31 -19.39
C ASN A 381 -11.34 72.94 -19.18
N ALA A 382 -10.31 72.85 -18.33
CA ALA A 382 -9.66 71.61 -17.95
C ALA A 382 -10.18 71.13 -16.59
N LYS A 383 -10.81 69.96 -16.58
CA LYS A 383 -11.32 69.30 -15.37
C LYS A 383 -10.37 68.18 -14.96
N VAL A 384 -10.16 68.02 -13.66
CA VAL A 384 -9.41 66.93 -13.06
C VAL A 384 -10.39 65.99 -12.37
N LEU A 385 -10.47 64.77 -12.89
CA LEU A 385 -11.19 63.65 -12.29
C LEU A 385 -10.25 62.92 -11.33
N LEU A 386 -10.56 62.95 -10.05
CA LEU A 386 -9.89 62.16 -9.03
C LEU A 386 -10.64 60.84 -8.86
N LEU A 387 -10.05 59.75 -9.34
CA LEU A 387 -10.55 58.40 -9.13
C LEU A 387 -9.78 57.76 -7.98
N SER A 388 -10.49 57.12 -7.05
CA SER A 388 -9.86 56.44 -5.93
C SER A 388 -10.55 55.13 -5.61
N TRP A 389 -9.78 54.03 -5.59
CA TRP A 389 -10.30 52.66 -5.40
C TRP A 389 -9.40 51.83 -4.49
N SER A 390 -9.97 50.77 -3.92
CA SER A 390 -9.25 49.78 -3.12
C SER A 390 -8.55 48.74 -4.02
N TYR A 391 -7.55 48.03 -3.51
CA TYR A 391 -6.90 46.94 -4.28
C TYR A 391 -7.88 45.83 -4.72
N GLN A 392 -8.97 45.59 -3.98
CA GLN A 392 -9.95 44.56 -4.34
C GLN A 392 -10.66 44.87 -5.68
N ASP A 393 -10.68 46.15 -6.08
CA ASP A 393 -11.34 46.65 -7.28
C ASP A 393 -10.32 47.20 -8.29
N GLU A 394 -9.07 46.71 -8.26
CA GLU A 394 -7.99 47.23 -9.11
C GLU A 394 -8.29 47.08 -10.60
N ASP A 395 -8.76 45.90 -11.03
CA ASP A 395 -9.15 45.66 -12.43
C ASP A 395 -10.22 46.66 -12.91
N LEU A 396 -11.25 46.88 -12.08
CA LEU A 396 -12.35 47.81 -12.39
C LEU A 396 -11.88 49.26 -12.35
N GLY A 397 -11.06 49.65 -11.37
CA GLY A 397 -10.47 50.98 -11.25
C GLY A 397 -9.54 51.32 -12.42
N SER A 398 -8.70 50.37 -12.84
CA SER A 398 -7.83 50.49 -14.00
C SER A 398 -8.63 50.59 -15.30
N PHE A 399 -9.70 49.81 -15.44
CA PHE A 399 -10.64 49.93 -16.57
C PHE A 399 -11.32 51.30 -16.60
N LEU A 400 -11.85 51.78 -15.48
CA LEU A 400 -12.50 53.09 -15.37
C LEU A 400 -11.53 54.25 -15.67
N SER A 401 -10.29 54.16 -15.18
CA SER A 401 -9.24 55.14 -15.50
C SER A 401 -8.97 55.18 -17.00
N SER A 402 -8.85 54.02 -17.65
CA SER A 402 -8.66 53.93 -19.10
C SER A 402 -9.86 54.45 -19.89
N LEU A 403 -11.07 54.15 -19.43
CA LEU A 403 -12.32 54.61 -20.06
C LEU A 403 -12.42 56.14 -20.01
N LEU A 404 -12.22 56.76 -18.86
CA LEU A 404 -12.34 58.21 -18.70
C LEU A 404 -11.21 58.98 -19.40
N LYS A 405 -10.02 58.37 -19.57
CA LYS A 405 -8.94 58.93 -20.40
C LYS A 405 -9.30 59.03 -21.88
N LYS A 406 -10.26 58.23 -22.38
CA LYS A 406 -10.73 58.32 -23.78
C LYS A 406 -11.66 59.51 -24.05
N GLY A 407 -12.05 60.25 -23.00
CA GLY A 407 -12.94 61.41 -23.09
C GLY A 407 -14.42 61.05 -23.02
N LEU A 408 -15.26 62.07 -22.84
CA LEU A 408 -16.73 61.92 -22.79
C LEU A 408 -17.34 62.06 -24.20
N PRO A 409 -18.28 61.19 -24.59
CA PRO A 409 -19.03 61.32 -25.84
C PRO A 409 -19.71 62.70 -26.01
N PRO A 410 -19.70 63.29 -27.23
CA PRO A 410 -20.22 64.63 -27.49
C PRO A 410 -21.76 64.77 -27.39
N GLY A 411 -22.50 63.67 -27.22
CA GLY A 411 -23.98 63.65 -27.14
C GLY A 411 -24.57 63.38 -25.75
N LEU A 412 -23.75 63.45 -24.70
CA LEU A 412 -24.22 63.33 -23.31
C LEU A 412 -24.62 64.72 -22.80
N CYS A 413 -25.88 65.09 -22.96
CA CYS A 413 -26.51 66.23 -22.26
C CYS A 413 -27.24 65.72 -21.01
#